data_AF-A0A387AVW0-F1
#
_entry.id   AF-A0A387AVW0-F1
#
_cell.length_a   1.000
_cell.length_b   1.000
_cell.length_c   1.000
_cell.angle_alpha   90.00
_cell.angle_beta   90.00
_cell.angle_gamma   90.00
#
_symmetry.space_group_name_H-M   'P 1'
#
loop_
_entity.id
_entity.type
_entity.pdbx_description
1 polymer ?
#
loop_
_entity_poly.entity_id
_entity_poly.type
_entity_poly.pdbx_seq_one_letter_code
_entity_poly.pdbx_strand_id
1 'polypeptide(L)'
;MMLKPSIDTLLDKVPSKYSLVILEAKRAHELEAGAPATQGFKSEKSTLRALEEIESGNVTIHPDPEGKREAVRRRIEEEKRRKEEEEKKIKEQIAKEKEDGEKI
;
A
#
# COMPACT_ATOMS: atom_id res chain seq x y z
N MET A 1 -13.92 -25.73 -15.06
CA MET A 1 -14.12 -24.31 -15.42
C MET A 1 -12.75 -23.75 -15.79
N MET A 2 -12.57 -23.14 -16.98
CA MET A 2 -11.31 -22.49 -17.31
C MET A 2 -11.13 -21.26 -16.41
N LEU A 3 -9.92 -21.07 -15.87
CA LEU A 3 -9.56 -19.87 -15.13
C LEU A 3 -9.65 -18.68 -16.08
N LYS A 4 -10.44 -17.68 -15.71
CA LYS A 4 -10.47 -16.37 -16.34
C LYS A 4 -9.93 -15.34 -15.34
N PRO A 5 -9.19 -14.32 -15.78
CA PRO A 5 -8.79 -14.02 -17.18
C PRO A 5 -7.72 -14.97 -17.76
N SER A 6 -7.51 -14.93 -19.08
CA SER A 6 -6.46 -15.75 -19.74
C SER A 6 -5.08 -15.12 -19.57
N ILE A 7 -4.02 -15.93 -19.67
CA ILE A 7 -2.65 -15.42 -19.53
C ILE A 7 -2.31 -14.41 -20.64
N ASP A 8 -2.77 -14.65 -21.87
CA ASP A 8 -2.45 -13.77 -23.00
C ASP A 8 -3.03 -12.36 -22.78
N THR A 9 -4.27 -12.24 -22.30
CA THR A 9 -4.88 -10.92 -22.01
C THR A 9 -4.17 -10.18 -20.87
N LEU A 10 -3.63 -10.91 -19.90
CA LEU A 10 -2.86 -10.34 -18.81
C LEU A 10 -1.48 -9.85 -19.26
N LEU A 11 -0.84 -10.55 -20.20
CA LEU A 11 0.48 -10.17 -20.74
C LEU A 11 0.41 -8.95 -21.66
N ASP A 12 -0.76 -8.61 -22.21
CA ASP A 12 -0.98 -7.31 -22.86
C ASP A 12 -0.94 -6.13 -21.88
N LYS A 13 -1.15 -6.38 -20.58
CA LYS A 13 -1.19 -5.35 -19.51
C LYS A 13 0.10 -5.24 -18.72
N VAL A 14 0.90 -6.31 -18.68
CA VAL A 14 2.06 -6.43 -17.80
C VAL A 14 3.27 -6.92 -18.60
N PRO A 15 4.46 -6.31 -18.45
CA PRO A 15 5.59 -6.53 -19.36
C PRO A 15 6.21 -7.93 -19.33
N SER A 16 5.90 -8.75 -18.32
CA SER A 16 6.42 -10.13 -18.24
C SER A 16 5.57 -11.02 -17.34
N LYS A 17 5.71 -12.34 -17.51
CA LYS A 17 5.10 -13.35 -16.63
C LYS A 17 5.54 -13.21 -15.18
N TYR A 18 6.82 -12.89 -14.93
CA TYR A 18 7.33 -12.70 -13.57
C TYR A 18 6.73 -11.45 -12.91
N SER A 19 6.64 -10.36 -13.66
CA SER A 19 6.01 -9.12 -13.22
C SER A 19 4.53 -9.33 -12.91
N LEU A 20 3.83 -10.14 -13.72
CA LEU A 20 2.43 -10.49 -13.51
C LEU A 20 2.24 -11.24 -12.19
N VAL A 21 3.01 -12.30 -11.95
CA VAL A 21 2.93 -13.10 -10.71
C VAL A 21 3.20 -12.23 -9.47
N ILE A 22 4.20 -11.35 -9.54
CA ILE A 22 4.53 -10.45 -8.42
C ILE A 22 3.42 -9.42 -8.18
N LEU A 23 2.85 -8.85 -9.25
CA LEU A 23 1.77 -7.87 -9.15
C LEU A 23 0.49 -8.51 -8.59
N GLU A 24 0.12 -9.69 -9.09
CA GLU A 24 -0.99 -10.50 -8.61
C GLU A 24 -0.85 -10.79 -7.12
N ALA A 25 0.29 -11.35 -6.70
CA ALA A 25 0.51 -11.73 -5.31
C ALA A 25 0.42 -10.54 -4.35
N LYS A 26 1.05 -9.41 -4.71
CA LYS A 26 0.96 -8.18 -3.92
C LYS A 26 -0.47 -7.68 -3.79
N ARG A 27 -1.19 -7.64 -4.90
CA ARG A 27 -2.56 -7.14 -4.90
C ARG A 27 -3.52 -8.07 -4.16
N ALA A 28 -3.35 -9.38 -4.30
CA ALA A 28 -4.12 -10.37 -3.57
C ALA A 28 -3.96 -10.17 -2.04
N HIS A 29 -2.73 -9.96 -1.56
CA HIS A 29 -2.47 -9.67 -0.16
C HIS A 29 -3.07 -8.34 0.32
N GLU A 30 -3.06 -7.30 -0.52
CA GLU A 30 -3.76 -6.05 -0.19
C GLU A 30 -5.27 -6.28 -0.02
N LEU A 31 -5.91 -7.02 -0.93
CA LEU A 31 -7.33 -7.36 -0.84
C LEU A 31 -7.64 -8.19 0.42
N GLU A 32 -6.78 -9.15 0.76
CA GLU A 32 -6.89 -9.95 1.99
C GLU A 32 -6.73 -9.11 3.25
N ALA A 33 -5.86 -8.09 3.21
CA ALA A 33 -5.69 -7.12 4.29
C ALA A 33 -6.84 -6.10 4.39
N GLY A 34 -7.89 -6.24 3.57
CA GLY A 34 -9.07 -5.38 3.59
C GLY A 34 -8.93 -4.10 2.77
N ALA A 35 -7.95 -4.02 1.86
CA ALA A 35 -7.87 -2.90 0.92
C ALA A 35 -9.15 -2.84 0.06
N PRO A 36 -9.63 -1.63 -0.27
CA PRO A 36 -10.82 -1.48 -1.07
C PRO A 36 -10.64 -2.12 -2.46
N ALA A 37 -11.67 -2.83 -2.88
CA ALA A 37 -11.80 -3.33 -4.25
C ALA A 37 -12.00 -2.16 -5.22
N THR A 38 -11.40 -2.25 -6.40
CA THR A 38 -11.55 -1.24 -7.46
C THR A 38 -12.73 -1.53 -8.38
N GLN A 39 -13.29 -2.74 -8.32
CA GLN A 39 -14.42 -3.19 -9.11
C GLN A 39 -15.17 -4.34 -8.43
N GLY A 40 -16.31 -4.74 -9.00
CA GLY A 40 -16.98 -6.00 -8.63
C GLY A 40 -16.25 -7.21 -9.24
N PHE A 41 -16.36 -8.36 -8.58
CA PHE A 41 -15.65 -9.57 -8.98
C PHE A 41 -16.58 -10.73 -9.30
N LYS A 42 -16.16 -11.57 -10.25
CA LYS A 42 -16.76 -12.89 -10.47
C LYS A 42 -16.15 -13.93 -9.55
N SER A 43 -14.87 -13.78 -9.22
CA SER A 43 -14.14 -14.74 -8.40
C SER A 43 -14.24 -14.43 -6.92
N GLU A 44 -14.15 -15.47 -6.09
CA GLU A 44 -14.08 -15.33 -4.64
C GLU A 44 -12.65 -15.21 -4.11
N LYS A 45 -11.70 -15.91 -4.74
CA LYS A 45 -10.29 -15.92 -4.31
C LYS A 45 -9.59 -14.60 -4.63
N SER A 46 -8.85 -14.09 -3.66
CA SER A 46 -8.04 -12.86 -3.75
C SER A 46 -7.11 -12.83 -4.97
N THR A 47 -6.45 -13.94 -5.28
CA THR A 47 -5.56 -14.08 -6.44
C THR A 47 -6.30 -13.86 -7.76
N LEU A 48 -7.45 -14.50 -7.94
CA LEU A 48 -8.26 -14.34 -9.14
C LEU A 48 -8.88 -12.94 -9.23
N ARG A 49 -9.31 -12.37 -8.11
CA ARG A 49 -9.76 -10.97 -8.04
C ARG A 49 -8.66 -10.00 -8.48
N ALA A 50 -7.43 -10.21 -8.02
CA ALA A 50 -6.29 -9.42 -8.45
C ALA A 50 -6.05 -9.52 -9.96
N LEU A 51 -6.15 -10.73 -10.54
CA LEU A 51 -6.07 -10.90 -12.00
C LEU A 51 -7.20 -10.17 -12.74
N GLU A 52 -8.43 -10.16 -12.22
CA GLU A 52 -9.53 -9.38 -12.79
C GLU A 52 -9.23 -7.86 -12.77
N GLU A 53 -8.60 -7.32 -11.72
CA GLU A 53 -8.20 -5.90 -11.67
C GLU A 53 -7.01 -5.55 -12.56
N ILE A 54 -6.12 -6.51 -12.81
CA ILE A 54 -5.03 -6.36 -13.77
C ILE A 54 -5.58 -6.37 -15.19
N GLU A 55 -6.50 -7.28 -15.53
CA GLU A 55 -7.14 -7.33 -16.84
C GLU A 55 -7.90 -6.03 -17.15
N SER A 56 -8.61 -5.47 -16.16
CA SER A 56 -9.34 -4.21 -16.32
C SER A 56 -8.43 -2.97 -16.39
N GLY A 57 -7.16 -3.10 -16.00
CA GLY A 57 -6.19 -2.00 -15.95
C GLY A 57 -6.31 -1.11 -14.71
N ASN A 58 -7.15 -1.48 -13.73
CA ASN A 58 -7.25 -0.77 -12.46
C ASN A 58 -5.99 -0.96 -11.59
N VAL A 59 -5.30 -2.08 -11.76
CA VAL A 59 -4.05 -2.41 -11.07
C VAL A 59 -2.93 -2.55 -12.08
N THR A 60 -1.94 -1.68 -11.99
CA THR A 60 -0.81 -1.62 -12.92
C THR A 60 0.52 -1.43 -12.19
N ILE A 61 1.61 -1.72 -12.90
CA ILE A 61 2.96 -1.40 -12.41
C ILE A 61 3.20 0.08 -12.64
N HIS A 62 3.66 0.77 -11.61
CA HIS A 62 4.01 2.19 -11.71
C HIS A 62 5.09 2.39 -12.78
N PRO A 63 4.98 3.40 -13.67
CA PRO A 63 5.95 3.62 -14.76
C PRO A 63 7.37 3.92 -14.25
N ASP A 64 7.49 4.46 -13.03
CA ASP A 64 8.75 4.64 -12.32
C ASP A 64 8.69 3.99 -10.93
N PRO A 65 9.03 2.68 -10.81
CA PRO A 65 8.99 1.98 -9.53
C PRO A 65 9.98 2.54 -8.50
N GLU A 66 11.12 3.09 -8.93
CA GLU A 66 12.15 3.61 -8.04
C GLU A 66 11.73 4.95 -7.45
N GLY A 67 11.27 5.90 -8.27
CA GLY A 67 10.74 7.16 -7.80
C GLY A 67 9.54 6.98 -6.85
N LYS A 68 8.65 6.01 -7.12
CA LYS A 68 7.56 5.66 -6.18
C LYS A 68 8.12 5.20 -4.82
N ARG A 69 9.13 4.33 -4.81
CA ARG A 69 9.75 3.83 -3.58
C ARG A 69 10.41 4.95 -2.78
N GLU A 70 11.12 5.84 -3.46
CA GLU A 70 11.72 7.01 -2.81
C GLU A 70 10.68 7.95 -2.21
N ALA A 71 9.61 8.26 -2.95
CA ALA A 71 8.54 9.10 -2.45
C ALA A 71 7.87 8.52 -1.19
N VAL A 72 7.65 7.20 -1.17
CA VAL A 72 7.13 6.49 0.02
C VAL A 72 8.10 6.60 1.19
N ARG A 73 9.41 6.37 0.98
CA ARG A 73 10.42 6.50 2.04
C ARG A 73 10.45 7.90 2.63
N ARG A 74 10.47 8.93 1.79
CA ARG A 74 10.46 10.34 2.24
C ARG A 74 9.23 10.65 3.09
N ARG A 75 8.04 10.20 2.68
CA ARG A 75 6.80 10.38 3.48
C ARG A 75 6.89 9.71 4.84
N ILE A 76 7.39 8.47 4.90
CA ILE A 76 7.58 7.75 6.16
C ILE A 76 8.57 8.47 7.08
N GLU A 77 9.69 8.96 6.53
CA GLU A 77 10.69 9.73 7.28
C GLU A 77 10.14 11.06 7.80
N GLU A 78 9.37 11.79 6.99
CA GLU A 78 8.69 13.03 7.37
C GLU A 78 7.65 12.79 8.47
N GLU A 79 6.83 11.75 8.35
CA GLU A 79 5.86 11.38 9.38
C GLU A 79 6.53 10.97 10.70
N LYS A 80 7.65 10.22 10.61
CA LYS A 80 8.43 9.84 11.78
C LYS A 80 9.02 11.07 12.47
N ARG A 81 9.61 12.00 11.70
CA ARG A 81 10.14 13.26 12.24
C ARG A 81 9.05 14.10 12.91
N ARG A 82 7.88 14.21 12.29
CA ARG A 82 6.73 14.93 12.88
C ARG A 82 6.29 14.32 14.21
N LYS A 83 6.17 12.98 14.27
CA LYS A 83 5.81 12.27 15.51
C LYS A 83 6.86 12.48 16.60
N GLU A 84 8.14 12.44 16.27
CA GLU A 84 9.23 12.69 17.22
C GLU A 84 9.21 14.13 17.76
N GLU A 85 8.92 15.13 16.90
CA GLU A 85 8.78 16.53 17.31
C GLU A 85 7.54 16.76 18.19
N GLU A 86 6.40 16.16 17.84
CA GLU A 86 5.18 16.19 18.66
C GLU A 86 5.43 15.53 20.03
N GLU A 87 6.06 14.36 20.06
CA GLU A 87 6.39 13.66 21.30
C GLU A 87 7.33 14.47 22.20
N LYS A 88 8.34 15.15 21.62
CA LYS A 88 9.23 16.05 22.37
C LYS A 88 8.46 17.21 22.99
N LYS A 89 7.60 17.90 22.22
CA LYS A 89 6.78 19.01 22.73
C LYS A 89 5.86 18.59 23.87
N ILE A 90 5.21 17.42 23.73
CA ILE A 90 4.33 16.88 24.77
C ILE A 90 5.13 16.60 26.05
N LYS A 91 6.31 15.97 25.94
CA LYS A 91 7.19 15.70 27.10
C LYS A 91 7.65 16.98 27.80
N GLU A 92 8.01 18.01 27.03
CA GLU A 92 8.41 19.32 27.57
C GLU A 92 7.26 20.01 28.32
N GLN A 93 6.04 19.97 27.78
CA GLN A 93 4.85 20.51 28.46
C GLN A 93 4.58 19.78 29.79
N ILE A 94 4.63 18.45 29.79
CA ILE A 94 4.42 17.64 31.01
C ILE A 94 5.50 17.94 32.06
N ALA A 95 6.76 18.11 31.66
CA ALA A 95 7.85 18.45 32.58
C ALA A 95 7.61 19.81 33.24
N LYS A 96 7.22 20.81 32.44
CA LYS A 96 6.95 22.17 32.92
C LYS A 96 5.76 22.22 33.88
N GLU A 97 4.66 21.53 33.58
CA GLU A 97 3.50 21.44 34.48
C GLU A 97 3.83 20.78 35.82
N LYS A 98 4.72 19.77 35.83
CA LYS A 98 5.19 19.15 37.07
C LYS A 98 6.04 20.08 37.94
N GLU A 99 6.95 20.84 37.33
CA GLU A 99 7.77 21.82 38.05
C GLU A 99 6.95 22.97 38.64
N ASP A 100 5.90 23.42 37.95
CA ASP A 100 5.01 24.48 38.43
C ASP A 100 4.05 23.98 39.53
N GLY A 101 3.67 22.69 39.51
CA GLY A 101 2.85 22.06 40.55
C GLY A 101 3.58 21.74 41.86
N GLU A 102 4.90 21.53 41.85
CA GLU A 102 5.71 21.31 43.05
C GLU A 102 6.07 22.60 43.81
N LYS A 103 5.86 23.78 43.19
CA LYS A 103 6.16 25.09 43.80
C LYS A 103 5.00 25.70 44.60
N ILE A 104 3.91 24.97 44.82
CA ILE A 104 2.70 25.40 45.57
C ILE A 104 2.63 24.67 46.92
#